data_AF-A0A132PBZ3-F1
#
_entry.id   AF-A0A132PBZ3-F1
#
_cell.length_a   1.000
_cell.length_b   1.000
_cell.length_c   1.000
_cell.angle_alpha   90.00
_cell.angle_beta   90.00
_cell.angle_gamma   90.00
#
_symmetry.space_group_name_H-M   'P 1'
#
loop_
_entity.id
_entity.type
_entity.pdbx_description
1 polymer ?
#
loop_
_entity_poly.entity_id
_entity_poly.type
_entity_poly.pdbx_seq_one_letter_code
_entity_poly.pdbx_strand_id
1 'polypeptide(L)'
;MVELEIYPERLDEFVAGIGANSRASRSEKGCLRFDVQHDLQIPVKFHFYEIYTDEDAFRIHHRQAPHYAEWQNVVARCVVPGTQHNTYAEPLFPQDIPEAAQPDRAQGLLPNTVGQR
;
A
#
# COMPACT_ATOMS: atom_id res chain seq x y z
N MET A 1 -0.25 7.64 5.69
CA MET A 1 -1.53 7.47 4.97
C MET A 1 -1.41 8.09 3.60
N VAL A 2 -1.96 7.43 2.59
CA VAL A 2 -2.04 7.95 1.22
C VAL A 2 -3.51 7.96 0.82
N GLU A 3 -3.96 9.02 0.16
CA GLU A 3 -5.24 9.02 -0.55
C GLU A 3 -5.04 9.46 -1.99
N LEU A 4 -5.83 8.93 -2.91
CA LEU A 4 -5.79 9.25 -4.34
C LEU A 4 -7.09 8.88 -5.03
N GLU A 5 -7.35 9.51 -6.18
CA GLU A 5 -8.46 9.16 -7.06
C GLU A 5 -7.95 8.63 -8.40
N ILE A 6 -8.71 7.69 -8.97
CA ILE A 6 -8.33 6.93 -10.17
C ILE A 6 -9.22 7.31 -11.35
N TYR A 7 -8.63 7.44 -12.53
CA TYR A 7 -9.41 7.52 -13.76
C TYR A 7 -10.31 6.28 -13.89
N PRO A 8 -11.65 6.41 -13.98
CA PRO A 8 -12.56 5.27 -13.96
C PRO A 8 -12.19 4.17 -14.97
N GLU A 9 -11.73 4.56 -16.16
CA GLU A 9 -11.31 3.66 -17.24
C GLU A 9 -9.98 2.92 -16.98
N ARG A 10 -9.26 3.28 -15.91
CA ARG A 10 -7.99 2.66 -15.47
C ARG A 10 -8.13 1.87 -14.17
N LEU A 11 -9.34 1.70 -13.65
CA LEU A 11 -9.56 1.06 -12.35
C LEU A 11 -8.98 -0.35 -12.26
N ASP A 12 -9.18 -1.18 -13.28
CA ASP A 12 -8.64 -2.55 -13.31
C ASP A 12 -7.09 -2.57 -13.33
N GLU A 13 -6.49 -1.67 -14.12
CA GLU A 13 -5.04 -1.51 -14.19
C GLU A 13 -4.48 -1.07 -12.83
N PHE A 14 -5.13 -0.10 -12.19
CA PHE A 14 -4.78 0.36 -10.85
C PHE A 14 -4.89 -0.77 -9.83
N VAL A 15 -6.02 -1.50 -9.77
CA VAL A 15 -6.25 -2.57 -8.79
C VAL A 15 -5.20 -3.67 -8.91
N ALA A 16 -4.84 -4.04 -10.15
CA ALA A 16 -3.76 -5.00 -10.39
C ALA A 16 -2.40 -4.46 -9.89
N GLY A 17 -2.09 -3.20 -10.22
CA GLY A 17 -0.86 -2.53 -9.84
C GLY A 17 -0.69 -2.34 -8.33
N ILE A 18 -1.68 -1.76 -7.64
CA ILE A 18 -1.65 -1.56 -6.19
C ILE A 18 -1.68 -2.89 -5.44
N GLY A 19 -2.36 -3.90 -5.99
CA GLY A 19 -2.33 -5.26 -5.45
C GLY A 19 -0.91 -5.86 -5.51
N ALA A 20 -0.19 -5.66 -6.61
CA ALA A 20 1.19 -6.11 -6.75
C ALA A 20 2.13 -5.34 -5.80
N ASN A 21 2.01 -4.01 -5.76
CA ASN A 21 2.78 -3.13 -4.87
C ASN A 21 2.60 -3.54 -3.39
N SER A 22 1.36 -3.57 -2.89
CA SER A 22 1.06 -3.89 -1.48
C SER A 22 1.48 -5.31 -1.05
N ARG A 23 1.42 -6.31 -1.94
CA ARG A 23 1.93 -7.65 -1.65
C ARG A 23 3.45 -7.67 -1.56
N ALA A 24 4.14 -6.99 -2.48
CA ALA A 24 5.59 -6.89 -2.48
C ALA A 24 6.09 -6.11 -1.26
N SER A 25 5.46 -4.98 -0.93
CA SER A 25 5.84 -4.14 0.20
C SER A 25 5.70 -4.85 1.54
N ARG A 26 4.62 -5.63 1.74
CA ARG A 26 4.47 -6.47 2.95
C ARG A 26 5.55 -7.57 3.10
N SER A 27 6.31 -7.84 2.05
CA SER A 27 7.45 -8.77 2.11
C SER A 27 8.78 -8.06 2.41
N GLU A 28 8.79 -6.73 2.46
CA GLU A 28 9.98 -5.96 2.79
C GLU A 28 10.28 -6.03 4.29
N LYS A 29 11.58 -6.09 4.59
CA LYS A 29 12.05 -5.91 5.96
C LYS A 29 11.77 -4.47 6.38
N GLY A 30 10.92 -4.31 7.40
CA GLY A 30 10.56 -3.01 7.96
C GLY A 30 9.17 -2.52 7.55
N CYS A 31 8.49 -3.15 6.59
CA CYS A 31 7.06 -2.89 6.35
C CYS A 31 6.22 -3.64 7.39
N LEU A 32 5.56 -2.89 8.29
CA LEU A 32 4.67 -3.46 9.29
C LEU A 32 3.25 -3.60 8.74
N ARG A 33 2.80 -2.64 7.94
CA ARG A 33 1.47 -2.64 7.30
C ARG A 33 1.51 -2.01 5.92
N PHE A 34 0.65 -2.53 5.05
CA PHE A 34 0.31 -1.93 3.77
C PHE A 34 -1.15 -2.32 3.45
N ASP A 35 -2.09 -1.61 4.06
CA ASP A 35 -3.52 -1.85 3.87
C ASP A 35 -4.02 -0.98 2.72
N VAL A 36 -4.81 -1.56 1.81
CA VAL A 36 -5.41 -0.87 0.66
C VAL A 36 -6.93 -0.92 0.82
N GLN A 37 -7.57 0.23 0.80
CA GLN A 37 -9.00 0.40 1.04
C GLN A 37 -9.62 1.20 -0.10
N HIS A 38 -10.84 0.83 -0.51
CA HIS A 38 -11.65 1.66 -1.39
C HIS A 38 -12.58 2.53 -0.54
N ASP A 39 -12.85 3.74 -1.01
CA ASP A 39 -13.79 4.64 -0.38
C ASP A 39 -15.23 4.19 -0.65
N LEU A 40 -16.09 4.20 0.38
CA LEU A 40 -17.48 3.75 0.27
C LEU A 40 -18.40 4.78 -0.41
N GLN A 41 -17.99 6.05 -0.47
CA GLN A 41 -18.77 7.13 -1.05
C GLN A 41 -18.27 7.50 -2.45
N ILE A 42 -16.97 7.35 -2.70
CA ILE A 42 -16.34 7.70 -3.98
C ILE A 42 -15.66 6.44 -4.55
N PRO A 43 -16.31 5.67 -5.46
CA PRO A 43 -15.81 4.36 -5.91
C PRO A 43 -14.42 4.35 -6.54
N VAL A 44 -13.95 5.51 -7.02
CA VAL A 44 -12.62 5.68 -7.64
C VAL A 44 -11.57 6.21 -6.66
N LYS A 45 -11.93 6.47 -5.40
CA LYS A 45 -11.01 6.93 -4.36
C LYS A 45 -10.50 5.76 -3.55
N PHE A 46 -9.20 5.75 -3.30
CA PHE A 46 -8.53 4.73 -2.51
C PHE A 46 -7.69 5.35 -1.41
N HIS A 47 -7.57 4.60 -0.32
CA HIS A 47 -6.79 4.95 0.87
C HIS A 47 -5.76 3.86 1.14
N PHE A 48 -4.50 4.25 1.35
CA PHE A 48 -3.45 3.33 1.80
C PHE A 48 -3.03 3.68 3.21
N TYR A 49 -3.00 2.65 4.07
CA TYR A 49 -2.44 2.76 5.40
C TYR A 49 -1.15 1.96 5.46
N GLU A 50 -0.05 2.70 5.47
CA GLU A 50 1.30 2.16 5.46
C GLU A 50 1.98 2.49 6.79
N ILE A 51 2.53 1.48 7.45
CA ILE A 51 3.36 1.63 8.64
C ILE A 51 4.69 0.93 8.37
N TYR A 52 5.78 1.65 8.63
CA TYR A 52 7.14 1.11 8.58
C TYR A 52 7.80 1.20 9.95
N THR A 53 8.85 0.40 10.19
CA THR A 53 9.58 0.37 11.46
C THR A 53 10.29 1.69 11.76
N ASP A 54 10.74 2.38 10.72
CA ASP A 54 11.49 3.63 10.79
C ASP A 54 11.44 4.37 9.44
N GLU A 55 12.00 5.58 9.40
CA GLU A 55 12.03 6.41 8.19
C GLU A 55 12.88 5.79 7.08
N ASP A 56 13.98 5.10 7.39
CA ASP A 56 14.88 4.52 6.38
C ASP A 56 14.23 3.34 5.65
N ALA A 57 13.47 2.51 6.36
CA ALA A 57 12.65 1.44 5.80
C ALA A 57 11.72 1.96 4.69
N PHE A 58 11.10 3.12 4.90
CA PHE A 58 10.26 3.74 3.87
C PHE A 58 11.08 4.48 2.81
N ARG A 59 11.93 5.43 3.21
CA ARG A 59 12.53 6.40 2.29
C ARG A 59 13.64 5.82 1.43
N ILE A 60 14.33 4.81 1.95
CA ILE A 60 15.43 4.16 1.27
C ILE A 60 14.96 2.81 0.74
N HIS A 61 14.59 1.88 1.62
CA HIS A 61 14.39 0.48 1.22
C HIS A 61 13.15 0.31 0.33
N HIS A 62 11.99 0.78 0.77
CA HIS A 62 10.76 0.70 -0.02
C HIS A 62 10.88 1.46 -1.34
N ARG A 63 11.31 2.72 -1.30
CA ARG A 63 11.38 3.57 -2.52
C ARG A 63 12.44 3.15 -3.54
N GLN A 64 13.45 2.38 -3.14
CA GLN A 64 14.45 1.81 -4.06
C GLN A 64 14.06 0.41 -4.56
N ALA A 65 13.01 -0.20 -4.01
CA ALA A 65 12.61 -1.54 -4.40
C ALA A 65 12.08 -1.56 -5.85
N PRO A 66 12.33 -2.65 -6.62
CA PRO A 66 11.88 -2.73 -8.02
C PRO A 66 10.37 -2.54 -8.20
N HIS A 67 9.56 -3.06 -7.27
CA HIS A 67 8.11 -2.92 -7.34
C HIS A 67 7.64 -1.47 -7.13
N TYR A 68 8.39 -0.64 -6.41
CA TYR A 68 8.06 0.78 -6.24
C TYR A 68 8.21 1.54 -7.56
N ALA A 69 9.23 1.23 -8.37
CA ALA A 69 9.39 1.83 -9.69
C ALA A 69 8.22 1.47 -10.62
N GLU A 70 7.80 0.20 -10.64
CA GLU A 70 6.61 -0.22 -11.38
C GLU A 70 5.33 0.42 -10.86
N TRP A 71 5.22 0.58 -9.54
CA TRP A 71 4.12 1.29 -8.91
C TRP A 71 4.05 2.76 -9.36
N GLN A 72 5.17 3.47 -9.44
CA GLN A 72 5.20 4.84 -9.97
C GLN A 72 4.71 4.92 -11.42
N ASN A 73 5.02 3.92 -12.24
CA ASN A 73 4.51 3.83 -13.60
C ASN A 73 2.98 3.67 -13.63
N VAL A 74 2.41 2.85 -12.73
CA VAL A 74 0.96 2.72 -12.57
C VAL A 74 0.33 4.04 -12.12
N VAL A 75 0.91 4.69 -11.11
CA VAL A 75 0.45 6.00 -10.62
C VAL A 75 0.38 7.02 -11.75
N ALA A 76 1.45 7.13 -12.55
CA ALA A 76 1.52 8.10 -13.65
C ALA A 76 0.43 7.91 -14.72
N ARG A 77 -0.10 6.69 -14.88
CA ARG A 77 -1.14 6.38 -15.87
C ARG A 77 -2.56 6.38 -15.31
N CYS A 78 -2.71 6.03 -14.04
CA CYS A 78 -4.02 5.73 -13.45
C CYS A 78 -4.54 6.82 -12.52
N VAL A 79 -3.66 7.57 -11.85
CA VAL A 79 -4.06 8.55 -10.83
C VAL A 79 -4.45 9.87 -11.48
N VAL A 80 -5.58 10.44 -11.03
CA VAL A 80 -6.01 11.77 -11.44
C VAL A 80 -5.04 12.80 -10.85
N PRO A 81 -4.38 13.64 -11.68
CA PRO A 81 -3.40 14.61 -11.19
C PRO A 81 -3.96 15.54 -10.11
N GLY A 82 -3.18 15.73 -9.05
CA GLY A 82 -3.56 16.60 -7.92
C GLY A 82 -4.46 15.95 -6.86
N THR A 83 -4.89 14.70 -7.04
CA THR A 83 -5.71 13.98 -6.04
C THR A 83 -4.88 13.19 -5.05
N GLN A 84 -3.62 12.88 -5.38
CA GLN A 84 -2.73 12.16 -4.48
C GLN A 84 -2.24 13.04 -3.33
N HIS A 85 -2.52 12.61 -2.10
CA HIS A 85 -2.05 13.25 -0.88
C HIS A 85 -1.39 12.23 0.05
N ASN A 86 -0.16 12.53 0.48
CA ASN A 86 0.57 11.71 1.44
C ASN A 86 0.59 12.43 2.80
N THR A 87 0.07 11.78 3.83
CA THR A 87 0.14 12.23 5.22
C THR A 87 1.12 11.35 5.99
N TYR A 88 2.16 11.97 6.55
CA TYR A 88 3.13 11.32 7.43
C TYR A 88 2.75 11.58 8.88
N ALA A 89 2.76 10.52 9.69
CA ALA A 89 2.40 10.57 11.09
C ALA A 89 3.12 9.44 11.85
N GLU A 90 3.30 9.63 13.15
CA GLU A 90 3.83 8.62 14.07
C GLU A 90 2.68 7.98 14.85
N PRO A 91 2.71 6.65 15.08
CA PRO A 91 1.74 6.02 15.96
C PRO A 91 1.94 6.52 17.40
N LEU A 92 0.86 6.95 18.06
CA LEU A 92 0.91 7.36 19.47
C LEU A 92 1.16 6.18 20.42
N PHE A 93 0.77 4.97 20.00
CA PHE A 93 0.90 3.72 20.77
C PHE A 93 1.55 2.63 19.91
N PRO A 94 2.86 2.73 19.60
CA PRO A 94 3.54 1.78 18.72
C PRO A 94 3.54 0.34 19.28
N GLN A 95 3.48 0.19 20.61
CA GLN A 95 3.41 -1.13 21.27
C GLN A 95 2.12 -1.91 20.97
N ASP A 96 1.06 -1.22 20.53
CA ASP A 96 -0.23 -1.85 20.23
C ASP A 96 -0.31 -2.36 18.78
N ILE A 97 0.73 -2.09 17.96
CA ILE A 97 0.82 -2.59 16.58
C ILE A 97 1.22 -4.07 16.64
N PRO A 98 0.31 -5.03 16.35
CA PRO A 98 0.61 -6.45 16.53
C PRO A 98 1.79 -6.92 15.66
N GLU A 99 1.93 -6.34 14.48
CA GLU A 99 3.01 -6.65 13.55
C GLU A 99 4.39 -6.19 14.06
N ALA A 100 4.45 -5.15 14.90
CA ALA A 100 5.70 -4.68 15.49
C ALA A 100 6.29 -5.68 16.51
N ALA A 101 5.43 -6.52 17.11
CA ALA A 101 5.85 -7.57 18.05
C ALA A 101 6.38 -8.85 17.35
N GLN A 102 6.32 -8.93 16.01
CA GLN A 102 6.70 -10.10 15.23
C GLN A 102 7.78 -9.76 14.18
N PRO A 103 9.04 -9.58 14.60
CA PRO A 103 10.12 -9.14 13.69
C PRO A 103 10.48 -10.14 12.57
N ASP A 104 9.91 -11.36 12.58
CA ASP A 104 10.29 -12.47 11.69
C ASP A 104 9.19 -12.91 10.72
N ARG A 105 8.14 -12.11 10.52
CA ARG A 105 6.97 -12.47 9.71
C ARG A 105 7.21 -12.32 8.20
N ALA A 106 8.31 -12.86 7.70
CA ALA A 106 8.36 -13.25 6.29
C ALA A 106 7.37 -14.41 6.09
N GLN A 107 6.49 -14.27 5.09
CA GLN A 107 5.62 -15.32 4.51
C GLN A 107 4.29 -15.58 5.22
N GLY A 108 3.26 -14.97 4.64
CA GLY A 108 1.86 -15.40 4.80
C GLY A 108 1.06 -14.93 3.60
N LEU A 109 1.19 -15.61 2.46
CA LEU A 109 0.23 -15.49 1.35
C LEU A 109 -1.15 -15.80 1.95
N LEU A 110 -2.02 -14.81 2.07
CA LEU A 110 -3.44 -15.09 2.23
C LEU A 110 -3.89 -15.83 0.97
N PRO A 111 -4.54 -17.01 1.08
CA PRO A 111 -5.07 -17.68 -0.09
C PRO A 111 -6.10 -16.76 -0.75
N ASN A 112 -5.96 -16.59 -2.07
CA ASN A 112 -6.97 -16.01 -2.93
C ASN A 112 -8.28 -16.79 -2.70
N THR A 113 -9.24 -16.21 -1.98
CA THR A 113 -10.62 -16.73 -2.01
C THR A 113 -11.27 -16.24 -3.29
N VAL A 114 -10.93 -16.88 -4.41
CA VAL A 114 -11.78 -16.87 -5.60
C VAL A 114 -12.96 -17.78 -5.31
N GLY A 115 -14.15 -17.18 -5.23
CA GLY A 115 -15.44 -17.79 -5.51
C GLY A 115 -16.01 -18.73 -4.45
N GLN A 116 -17.05 -18.26 -3.76
CA GLN A 116 -18.22 -19.10 -3.49
C GLN A 116 -19.53 -18.30 -3.62
N ARG A 117 -20.20 -18.59 -4.74
CA ARG A 117 -21.63 -18.45 -5.07
C ARG A 117 -22.19 -17.07 -5.37
#